data_AF-A0A7C7DWN7-F1
#
_entry.id   AF-A0A7C7DWN7-F1
#
_cell.length_a   1.000
_cell.length_b   1.000
_cell.length_c   1.000
_cell.angle_alpha   90.00
_cell.angle_beta   90.00
_cell.angle_gamma   90.00
#
_symmetry.space_group_name_H-M   'P 1'
#
loop_
_entity.id
_entity.type
_entity.pdbx_description
1 polymer ?
#
loop_
_entity_poly.entity_id
_entity_poly.type
_entity_poly.pdbx_seq_one_letter_code
_entity_poly.pdbx_strand_id
1 'polypeptide(L)' 'MQSKVRSRIEEYLDECGAEAGHRVIFDRTPGKAWGEKIFQRMVEYQETPIRVWGI' A
#
# COMPACT_ATOMS: atom_id res chain seq x y z
N MET A 1 0.47 24.77 10.46
CA MET A 1 -0.73 24.00 10.07
C MET A 1 -0.35 23.16 8.86
N GLN A 2 0.22 21.97 9.07
CA GLN A 2 0.60 21.06 7.99
C GLN A 2 -0.71 20.39 7.52
N SER A 3 -1.11 20.60 6.27
CA SER A 3 -2.22 19.86 5.69
C SER A 3 -1.87 18.37 5.70
N LYS A 4 -2.62 17.60 6.49
CA LYS A 4 -2.43 16.16 6.63
C LYS A 4 -2.90 15.50 5.33
N VAL A 5 -1.98 15.28 4.39
CA VAL A 5 -2.27 14.48 3.19
C VAL A 5 -2.51 13.05 3.67
N ARG A 6 -3.78 12.68 3.84
CA ARG A 6 -4.17 11.31 4.16
C ARG A 6 -3.88 10.42 2.97
N SER A 7 -3.34 9.22 3.23
CA SER A 7 -3.20 8.23 2.18
C SER A 7 -4.57 7.58 1.94
N ARG A 8 -4.99 7.42 0.68
CA ARG A 8 -6.31 6.86 0.30
C ARG A 8 -6.64 5.51 0.96
N ILE A 9 -5.60 4.77 1.39
CA ILE A 9 -5.79 3.48 2.06
C ILE A 9 -6.21 3.64 3.53
N GLU A 10 -5.85 4.72 4.21
CA GLU A 10 -6.34 4.99 5.58
C GLU A 10 -7.83 5.28 5.57
N GLU A 11 -8.30 6.15 4.67
CA GLU A 11 -9.73 6.46 4.54
C GLU A 11 -10.54 5.19 4.28
N TYR A 12 -10.01 4.30 3.43
CA TYR A 12 -10.63 3.01 3.17
C TYR A 12 -10.62 2.08 4.39
N LEU A 13 -9.53 2.02 5.15
CA LEU A 13 -9.45 1.20 6.36
C LEU A 13 -10.36 1.72 7.48
N ASP A 14 -10.42 3.04 7.66
CA ASP A 14 -11.32 3.72 8.58
C ASP A 14 -12.79 3.42 8.23
N GLU A 15 -13.17 3.53 6.96
CA GLU A 15 -14.52 3.19 6.46
C GLU A 15 -14.85 1.71 6.69
N CYS A 16 -13.86 0.82 6.55
CA CYS A 16 -14.04 -0.62 6.75
C CYS A 16 -13.95 -1.04 8.23
N GLY A 17 -13.54 -0.17 9.15
CA GLY A 17 -13.24 -0.53 10.53
C GLY A 17 -12.15 -1.61 10.66
N ALA A 18 -11.20 -1.64 9.74
CA ALA A 18 -10.22 -2.71 9.63
C ALA A 18 -8.88 -2.33 10.29
N GLU A 19 -8.36 -3.23 11.12
CA GLU A 19 -7.10 -3.04 11.86
C GLU A 19 -5.84 -3.19 10.97
N ALA A 20 -5.99 -3.73 9.76
CA ALA A 20 -4.90 -3.93 8.81
C ALA A 20 -5.39 -3.95 7.36
N GLY A 21 -4.50 -3.57 6.42
CA GLY A 21 -4.81 -3.48 4.99
C GLY A 21 -3.73 -4.05 4.07
N HIS A 22 -4.19 -4.57 2.92
CA HIS A 22 -3.31 -4.99 1.82
C HIS A 22 -3.45 -4.03 0.63
N ARG A 23 -2.32 -3.50 0.16
CA ARG A 23 -2.26 -2.70 -1.08
C ARG A 23 -1.56 -3.48 -2.17
N VAL A 24 -2.25 -3.75 -3.28
CA VAL A 24 -1.66 -4.38 -4.46
C VAL A 24 -1.35 -3.29 -5.50
N ILE A 25 -0.11 -3.24 -5.96
CA ILE A 25 0.37 -2.33 -7.01
C ILE A 25 0.80 -3.16 -8.20
N PHE A 26 0.24 -2.88 -9.37
CA PHE A 26 0.62 -3.57 -10.60
C PHE A 26 1.70 -2.80 -11.36
N ASP A 27 2.90 -3.37 -11.46
CA ASP A 27 4.03 -2.82 -12.21
C ASP A 27 3.88 -3.14 -13.71
N ARG A 28 3.38 -2.16 -14.45
CA ARG A 28 3.16 -2.26 -15.91
C ARG A 28 4.39 -1.89 -16.74
N THR A 29 5.58 -1.78 -16.15
CA THR A 29 6.81 -1.45 -16.87
C THR A 29 7.08 -2.49 -17.98
N PRO A 30 7.13 -2.07 -19.26
CA PRO A 30 7.46 -2.96 -20.37
C PRO A 30 8.89 -3.50 -20.26
N GLY A 31 9.12 -4.74 -20.66
CA GLY A 31 10.46 -5.34 -20.69
C GLY A 31 11.02 -5.79 -19.34
N LYS A 32 10.39 -5.42 -18.22
CA LYS A 32 10.78 -5.89 -16.88
C LYS A 32 10.32 -7.33 -16.66
N ALA A 33 11.20 -8.19 -16.14
CA ALA A 33 10.87 -9.59 -15.91
C ALA A 33 9.88 -9.74 -14.75
N TRP A 34 9.02 -10.76 -14.81
CA TRP A 34 8.00 -11.02 -13.80
C TRP A 34 8.58 -11.12 -12.38
N GLY A 35 9.72 -11.80 -12.23
CA GLY A 35 10.40 -11.95 -10.94
C GLY A 35 10.87 -10.62 -10.32
N GLU A 36 11.09 -9.59 -11.12
CA GLU A 36 11.50 -8.26 -10.63
C GLU A 36 10.31 -7.37 -10.25
N LYS A 37 9.09 -7.77 -10.63
CA LYS A 37 7.84 -7.05 -10.32
C LYS A 37 7.23 -7.54 -9.01
N ILE A 38 7.47 -8.80 -8.68
CA ILE A 38 7.03 -9.39 -7.42
C ILE A 38 7.88 -8.85 -6.28
N PHE A 39 7.25 -8.07 -5.40
CA PHE A 39 7.84 -7.70 -4.12
C PHE A 39 6.77 -7.61 -3.04
N GLN A 40 7.19 -7.78 -1.80
CA GLN A 40 6.36 -7.48 -0.64
C GLN A 40 7.15 -6.63 0.33
N ARG A 41 6.49 -5.61 0.89
CA ARG A 41 7.04 -4.82 1.98
C ARG A 41 5.97 -4.51 3.02
N MET A 42 6.38 -4.42 4.26
CA MET A 42 5.56 -3.85 5.33
C MET A 42 5.92 -2.38 5.46
N VAL A 43 4.92 -1.53 5.66
CA VAL A 43 5.11 -0.11 5.94
C VAL A 43 4.18 0.24 7.10
N GLU A 44 4.70 0.95 8.09
CA GLU A 44 3.88 1.55 9.14
C GLU A 44 3.51 2.98 8.74
N TYR A 45 2.24 3.31 8.79
CA TYR A 45 1.75 4.67 8.56
C TYR A 45 0.70 4.99 9.62
N GLN A 46 0.95 6.03 10.42
CA GLN A 46 0.12 6.40 11.58
C GLN A 46 -0.21 5.21 12.49
N GLU A 47 0.82 4.45 12.88
CA GLU A 47 0.70 3.26 13.76
C GLU A 47 -0.11 2.09 13.18
N THR A 48 -0.58 2.22 11.94
CA THR A 48 -1.32 1.17 11.23
C THR A 48 -0.38 0.40 10.31
N PRO A 49 -0.28 -0.93 10.45
CA PRO A 49 0.55 -1.75 9.57
C PRO A 49 -0.14 -1.95 8.20
N ILE A 50 0.56 -1.56 7.14
CA ILE A 50 0.10 -1.73 5.76
C ILE A 50 1.05 -2.68 5.02
N ARG A 51 0.49 -3.75 4.46
CA ARG A 51 1.26 -4.67 3.60
C ARG A 51 1.10 -4.26 2.14
N VAL A 52 2.22 -3.92 1.51
CA VAL A 52 2.27 -3.55 0.09
C VAL A 52 2.83 -4.70 -0.72
N TRP A 53 2.11 -5.08 -1.77
CA TRP A 53 2.50 -6.08 -2.75
C TRP A 53 2.73 -5.40 -4.10
N GLY A 54 3.85 -5.69 -4.75
CA GLY A 54 4.07 -5.43 -6.17
C GLY A 54 3.84 -6.70 -6.98
N ILE A 55 3.17 -6.59 -8.12
CA ILE A 55 2.94 -7.66 -9.10
C ILE A 55 3.12 -7.10 -10.51
#